data_AF-A0A3B3I5F0-F1
#
_entry.id   AF-A0A3B3I5F0-F1
#
_cell.length_a   1.000
_cell.length_b   1.000
_cell.length_c   1.000
_cell.angle_alpha   90.00
_cell.angle_beta   90.00
_cell.angle_gamma   90.00
#
_symmetry.space_group_name_H-M   'P 1'
#
loop_
_entity.id
_entity.type
_entity.pdbx_description
1 polymer ?
#
loop_
_entity_poly.entity_id
_entity_poly.type
_entity_poly.pdbx_seq_one_letter_code
_entity_poly.pdbx_strand_id
1 'polypeptide(L)'
;MDNTWQVEFRNVGCSYFPQSRVDCHFTLSAQHKWASSDWVGLFKVGWSSVKDYHTFVWALVPVDYQEGADVNCCVSSPSPRGRRSDVSHQADCIMFYQT
;
A
#
# COMPACT_ATOMS: atom_id res chain seq x y z
N MET A 1 9.52 -24.97 -0.14
CA MET A 1 8.45 -24.28 -0.88
C MET A 1 8.70 -22.82 -0.59
N ASP A 2 9.46 -22.23 -1.49
CA ASP A 2 10.20 -21.01 -1.23
C ASP A 2 9.28 -19.94 -1.79
N ASN A 3 8.47 -19.36 -0.91
CA ASN A 3 7.58 -18.28 -1.29
C ASN A 3 8.45 -17.12 -1.79
N THR A 4 8.40 -16.82 -3.09
CA THR A 4 9.21 -15.77 -3.71
C THR A 4 8.59 -14.38 -3.63
N TRP A 5 7.44 -14.24 -2.94
CA TRP A 5 6.77 -12.96 -2.78
C TRP A 5 7.43 -12.16 -1.66
N GLN A 6 7.75 -10.89 -1.93
CA GLN A 6 8.35 -10.00 -0.93
C GLN A 6 7.27 -9.34 -0.06
N VAL A 7 6.14 -9.01 -0.67
CA VAL A 7 5.01 -8.28 -0.06
C VAL A 7 3.70 -8.88 -0.55
N GLU A 8 2.77 -9.15 0.36
CA GLU A 8 1.40 -9.58 0.06
C GLU A 8 0.40 -8.59 0.65
N PHE A 9 -0.37 -7.91 -0.19
CA PHE A 9 -1.44 -7.03 0.28
C PHE A 9 -2.69 -7.83 0.64
N ARG A 10 -3.25 -7.55 1.81
CA ARG A 10 -4.43 -8.20 2.38
C ARG A 10 -5.56 -7.19 2.51
N ASN A 11 -6.79 -7.67 2.39
CA ASN A 11 -8.00 -6.85 2.52
C ASN A 11 -8.03 -5.65 1.54
N VAL A 12 -7.49 -5.85 0.33
CA VAL A 12 -7.53 -4.82 -0.72
C VAL A 12 -8.94 -4.79 -1.30
N GLY A 13 -9.66 -3.69 -1.06
CA GLY A 13 -10.97 -3.47 -1.67
C GLY A 13 -10.85 -3.17 -3.16
N CYS A 14 -11.83 -3.64 -3.94
CA CYS A 14 -11.97 -3.25 -5.35
C CYS A 14 -12.39 -1.78 -5.53
N SER A 15 -12.77 -1.10 -4.43
CA SER A 15 -13.08 0.32 -4.41
C SER A 15 -13.04 0.90 -3.00
N TYR A 16 -12.42 2.05 -2.85
CA TYR A 16 -12.44 2.89 -1.65
C TYR A 16 -13.30 4.15 -1.86
N PHE A 17 -13.98 4.57 -0.81
CA PHE A 17 -14.80 5.78 -0.86
C PHE A 17 -13.92 7.04 -0.88
N PRO A 18 -14.23 8.02 -1.74
CA PRO A 18 -13.62 9.33 -1.65
C PRO A 18 -13.95 9.93 -0.29
N GLN A 19 -12.98 10.54 0.38
CA GLN A 19 -13.09 11.07 1.76
C GLN A 19 -12.93 10.04 2.89
N SER A 20 -12.82 8.73 2.58
CA SER A 20 -12.49 7.72 3.58
C SER A 20 -10.98 7.55 3.72
N ARG A 21 -10.54 7.29 4.96
CA ARG A 21 -9.21 6.73 5.21
C ARG A 21 -9.13 5.35 4.53
N VAL A 22 -7.97 5.06 3.94
CA VAL A 22 -7.69 3.75 3.33
C VAL A 22 -6.68 3.04 4.21
N ASP A 23 -7.12 1.95 4.85
CA ASP A 23 -6.26 1.11 5.66
C ASP A 23 -5.72 -0.03 4.80
N CYS A 24 -4.40 -0.06 4.65
CA CYS A 24 -3.69 -1.02 3.83
C CYS A 24 -3.03 -2.02 4.74
N HIS A 25 -3.51 -3.26 4.70
CA HIS A 25 -2.91 -4.36 5.41
C HIS A 25 -1.99 -5.11 4.45
N PHE A 26 -0.77 -5.39 4.85
CA PHE A 26 0.14 -6.20 4.05
C PHE A 26 1.04 -7.05 4.93
N THR A 27 1.47 -8.17 4.39
CA THR A 27 2.43 -9.07 5.02
C THR A 27 3.73 -8.98 4.24
N LEU A 28 4.82 -8.65 4.92
CA LEU A 28 6.17 -8.72 4.37
C LEU A 28 6.72 -10.11 4.65
N SER A 29 7.36 -10.70 3.64
CA SER A 29 8.02 -12.00 3.81
C SER A 29 9.30 -11.86 4.62
N ALA A 30 9.73 -12.96 5.22
CA ALA A 30 11.05 -13.13 5.81
C ALA A 30 12.22 -12.77 4.89
N GLN A 31 12.06 -12.82 3.57
CA GLN A 31 13.13 -12.46 2.63
C GLN A 31 13.22 -10.95 2.37
N HIS A 32 12.17 -10.20 2.75
CA HIS A 32 12.12 -8.76 2.54
C HIS A 32 12.99 -8.04 3.56
N LYS A 33 13.83 -7.13 3.07
CA LYS A 33 14.64 -6.27 3.93
C LYS A 33 13.99 -4.90 4.00
N TRP A 34 13.62 -4.52 5.21
CA TRP A 34 13.16 -3.17 5.50
C TRP A 34 14.20 -2.12 5.13
N ALA A 35 13.77 -1.09 4.40
CA ALA A 35 14.50 0.13 4.11
C ALA A 35 13.74 1.34 4.65
N SER A 36 14.47 2.35 5.13
CA SER A 36 13.85 3.62 5.55
C SER A 36 13.20 4.39 4.40
N SER A 37 13.48 3.98 3.16
CA SER A 37 12.85 4.47 1.93
C SER A 37 11.59 3.71 1.55
N ASP A 38 11.14 2.74 2.34
CA ASP A 38 9.96 1.95 1.99
C ASP A 38 8.67 2.78 2.10
N TRP A 39 7.84 2.74 1.06
CA TRP A 39 6.55 3.41 1.04
C TRP A 39 5.50 2.61 0.31
N VAL A 40 4.26 2.87 0.69
CA VAL A 40 3.06 2.29 0.10
C VAL A 40 2.32 3.40 -0.63
N GLY A 41 2.20 3.24 -1.95
CA GLY A 41 1.50 4.20 -2.80
C GLY A 41 0.11 3.70 -3.19
N LEU A 42 -0.84 4.63 -3.24
CA LEU A 42 -2.18 4.41 -3.79
C LEU A 42 -2.22 4.90 -5.23
N PHE A 43 -2.42 4.00 -6.18
CA PHE A 43 -2.43 4.30 -7.61
C PHE A 43 -3.82 4.12 -8.19
N LYS A 44 -4.17 4.87 -9.23
CA LYS A 44 -5.37 4.60 -10.04
C LYS A 44 -5.07 3.52 -11.08
N VAL A 45 -5.99 2.61 -11.41
CA VAL A 45 -5.82 1.66 -12.53
C VAL A 45 -5.53 2.43 -13.80
N GLY A 46 -4.63 1.86 -14.60
CA GLY A 46 -4.06 2.52 -15.77
C GLY A 46 -2.83 3.37 -15.43
N TRP A 47 -2.32 3.35 -14.19
CA TRP A 47 -1.01 3.92 -13.88
C TRP A 47 0.07 3.27 -14.75
N SER A 48 1.02 4.07 -15.21
CA SER A 48 2.12 3.61 -16.07
C SER A 48 3.48 3.79 -15.40
N SER A 49 3.57 4.73 -14.45
CA SER A 49 4.77 4.99 -13.69
C SER A 49 4.47 5.03 -12.20
N VAL A 50 5.48 4.67 -11.40
CA VAL A 50 5.46 4.83 -9.95
C VAL A 50 5.28 6.30 -9.53
N LYS A 51 5.53 7.26 -10.43
CA LYS A 51 5.26 8.69 -10.22
C LYS A 51 3.79 9.07 -10.30
N ASP A 52 2.92 8.18 -10.80
CA ASP A 52 1.48 8.42 -10.96
C ASP A 52 0.69 8.10 -9.66
N TYR A 53 1.37 8.06 -8.51
CA TYR A 53 0.70 7.84 -7.23
C TYR A 53 -0.28 8.98 -6.93
N HIS A 54 -1.47 8.62 -6.46
CA HIS A 54 -2.46 9.59 -6.01
C HIS A 54 -2.13 10.09 -4.60
N THR A 55 -1.76 9.17 -3.72
CA THR A 55 -1.22 9.46 -2.39
C THR A 55 -0.21 8.38 -2.03
N PHE A 56 0.66 8.66 -1.07
CA PHE A 56 1.62 7.70 -0.57
C PHE A 56 1.74 7.84 0.95
N VAL A 57 2.14 6.76 1.59
CA VAL A 57 2.46 6.73 3.01
C VAL A 57 3.78 5.99 3.18
N TRP A 58 4.69 6.57 3.95
CA TRP A 58 5.92 5.86 4.33
C TRP A 58 5.55 4.65 5.17
N ALA A 59 6.07 3.49 4.80
CA ALA A 59 6.02 2.35 5.67
C ALA A 59 6.99 2.65 6.83
N LEU A 60 6.55 2.46 8.07
CA LEU A 60 7.44 2.55 9.24
C LEU A 60 7.86 1.15 9.71
N VAL A 61 9.16 0.99 9.99
CA VAL A 61 9.71 -0.28 10.48
C VAL A 61 8.96 -0.66 11.76
N PRO A 62 8.36 -1.86 11.84
CA PRO A 62 7.73 -2.35 13.07
C PRO A 62 8.77 -2.40 14.18
N VAL A 63 8.39 -2.00 15.40
CA VAL A 63 9.30 -1.98 16.56
C VAL A 63 9.91 -3.36 16.84
N ASP A 64 9.15 -4.42 16.55
CA ASP A 64 9.56 -5.81 16.75
C ASP A 64 10.07 -6.47 15.45
N TYR A 65 10.49 -5.69 14.45
CA TYR A 65 11.02 -6.25 13.21
C TYR A 65 12.28 -7.08 13.46
N GLN A 66 12.21 -8.35 13.07
CA GLN A 66 13.35 -9.25 13.01
C GLN A 66 13.59 -9.67 11.56
N GLU A 67 14.84 -9.52 11.11
CA GLU A 67 15.25 -9.99 9.77
C GLU A 67 15.01 -11.51 9.68
N GLY A 68 14.28 -11.95 8.65
CA GLY A 68 13.93 -13.36 8.49
C GLY A 68 12.59 -13.79 9.10
N ALA A 69 11.77 -12.87 9.60
CA ALA A 69 10.41 -13.16 10.06
C ALA A 69 9.35 -12.50 9.17
N ASP A 70 8.22 -13.18 8.96
CA ASP A 70 7.08 -12.59 8.30
C ASP A 70 6.41 -11.56 9.23
N VAL A 71 6.18 -10.34 8.74
CA VAL A 71 5.61 -9.25 9.56
C VAL A 71 4.36 -8.70 8.92
N ASN A 72 3.30 -8.61 9.72
CA ASN A 72 2.05 -7.96 9.33
C ASN A 72 2.14 -6.46 9.63
N CYS A 73 1.97 -5.65 8.59
CA CYS A 73 2.01 -4.21 8.64
C CYS A 73 0.63 -3.64 8.29
N CYS A 74 0.29 -2.53 8.93
CA CYS A 74 -0.95 -1.79 8.65
C CYS A 74 -0.58 -0.32 8.48
N VAL A 75 -0.85 0.24 7.31
CA VAL A 75 -0.63 1.67 7.04
C VAL A 75 -1.93 2.33 6.63
N SER A 76 -2.23 3.47 7.25
CA SER A 76 -3.40 4.27 6.91
C SER A 76 -2.98 5.43 6.04
N SER A 77 -3.34 5.38 4.75
CA SER A 77 -3.16 6.54 3.88
C SER A 77 -4.23 7.60 4.21
N PRO A 78 -3.86 8.89 4.24
CA PRO A 78 -4.83 9.95 4.40
C PRO A 78 -5.81 9.91 3.23
N SER A 79 -7.06 10.31 3.49
CA SER A 79 -8.08 10.28 2.46
C SER A 79 -7.61 11.05 1.21
N PRO A 80 -7.79 10.47 0.01
CA PRO A 80 -7.72 11.20 -1.25
C PRO A 80 -8.56 12.47 -1.18
N ARG A 81 -7.98 13.63 -1.47
CA ARG A 81 -8.73 14.90 -1.59
C ARG A 81 -9.39 14.94 -2.97
N GLY A 82 -10.51 14.23 -3.14
CA GLY A 82 -11.32 14.23 -4.35
C GLY A 82 -12.24 15.47 -4.45
N ARG A 83 -12.49 15.97 -5.68
CA ARG A 83 -13.54 16.97 -5.93
C ARG A 83 -14.91 16.27 -5.91
N ARG A 84 -15.95 16.95 -5.38
CA ARG A 84 -17.32 16.43 -5.19
C ARG A 84 -18.00 15.83 -6.45
N SER A 85 -17.45 16.03 -7.65
CA SER A 85 -18.00 15.53 -8.92
C SER A 85 -17.56 14.11 -9.30
N ASP A 86 -16.57 13.52 -8.62
CA ASP A 86 -16.06 12.16 -8.92
C ASP A 86 -16.89 11.05 -8.26
N VAL A 87 -18.22 11.07 -8.45
CA VAL A 87 -19.16 10.10 -7.86
C VAL A 87 -19.01 8.69 -8.46
N SER A 88 -18.23 8.50 -9.54
CA SER A 88 -18.18 7.23 -10.27
C SER A 88 -16.79 6.73 -10.68
N HIS A 89 -15.68 7.36 -10.28
CA HIS A 89 -14.34 6.80 -10.50
C HIS A 89 -13.99 5.87 -9.34
N GLN A 90 -14.78 4.81 -9.27
CA GLN A 90 -14.73 3.73 -8.32
C GLN A 90 -13.34 3.09 -8.32
N ALA A 91 -12.83 2.88 -7.12
CA ALA A 91 -11.41 2.86 -6.83
C ALA A 91 -10.71 1.57 -7.22
N ASP A 92 -10.27 1.61 -8.44
CA ASP A 92 -9.19 0.86 -9.03
C ASP A 92 -7.85 1.20 -8.36
N CYS A 93 -7.75 0.96 -7.05
CA CYS A 93 -6.63 1.36 -6.23
C CYS A 93 -5.59 0.24 -6.12
N ILE A 94 -4.49 0.37 -6.86
CA ILE A 94 -3.36 -0.57 -6.74
C ILE A 94 -2.42 -0.04 -5.66
N MET A 95 -2.09 -0.91 -4.70
CA MET A 95 -1.05 -0.63 -3.71
C MET A 95 0.28 -1.07 -4.29
N PHE A 96 1.23 -0.14 -4.42
CA PHE A 96 2.60 -0.47 -4.84
C PHE A 96 3.55 -0.24 -3.67
N TYR A 97 4.50 -1.15 -3.52
CA TYR A 97 5.58 -1.07 -2.54
C TYR A 97 6.90 -0.95 -3.30
N GLN A 98 7.69 0.07 -3.02
CA GLN A 98 9.02 0.25 -3.60
C GLN A 98 10.07 0.39 -2.49
N THR A 99 11.17 -0.35 -2.63
CA THR A 99 12.42 -0.20 -1.87
C THR A 99 13.28 0.91 -2.46
#